data_AF-A0A442WLK4-F1
#
_entry.id   AF-A0A442WLK4-F1
#
_cell.length_a   1.000
_cell.length_b   1.000
_cell.length_c   1.000
_cell.angle_alpha   90.00
_cell.angle_beta   90.00
_cell.angle_gamma   90.00
#
_symmetry.space_group_name_H-M   'P 1'
#
loop_
_entity.id
_entity.type
_entity.pdbx_description
1 polymer ?
#
loop_
_entity_poly.entity_id
_entity_poly.type
_entity_poly.pdbx_seq_one_letter_code
_entity_poly.pdbx_strand_id
1 'polypeptide(L)'
;MTEAPADPCACKAIKPTIYYPTETLPHPQPCGIVGNLELVETVIVPPREAATWEVPAGHFSRIVCAEGPQVGDLNLFNRNDLDEKFYSGETRTLTGTHVGLGDQLFSSFPYLCLITTITQDTLDWNGFDEFRRFGARGHRHPLRPYTNNLLSHGGQYHHCCHSNLIRKRCAKAPPNIVL
;
A
#
# COMPACT_ATOMS: atom_id res chain seq x y z
N MET A 1 17.05 5.89 -35.66
CA MET A 1 17.75 5.15 -34.58
C MET A 1 18.57 6.17 -33.80
N THR A 2 18.60 6.06 -32.48
CA THR A 2 19.34 6.99 -31.61
C THR A 2 20.80 6.55 -31.50
N GLU A 3 21.75 7.49 -31.61
CA GLU A 3 23.16 7.19 -31.41
C GLU A 3 23.47 6.94 -29.92
N ALA A 4 24.32 5.95 -29.66
CA ALA A 4 24.73 5.62 -28.31
C ALA A 4 25.80 6.62 -27.81
N PRO A 5 25.87 6.89 -26.49
CA PRO A 5 26.96 7.67 -25.92
C PRO A 5 28.32 6.99 -26.18
N ALA A 6 29.41 7.75 -26.11
CA ALA A 6 30.75 7.31 -26.49
C ALA A 6 31.24 6.03 -25.77
N ASP A 7 30.80 5.81 -24.52
CA ASP A 7 31.10 4.57 -23.78
C ASP A 7 29.88 4.07 -22.98
N PRO A 8 28.98 3.30 -23.61
CA PRO A 8 27.80 2.74 -22.95
C PRO A 8 28.15 1.69 -21.89
N CYS A 9 29.32 1.06 -21.99
CA CYS A 9 29.78 0.04 -21.04
C CYS A 9 30.21 0.70 -19.73
N ALA A 10 31.00 1.78 -19.79
CA ALA A 10 31.39 2.55 -18.61
C ALA A 10 30.18 3.13 -17.88
N CYS A 11 29.19 3.68 -18.59
CA CYS A 11 27.97 4.20 -17.97
C CYS A 11 27.19 3.13 -17.20
N LYS A 12 27.11 1.89 -17.72
CA LYS A 12 26.41 0.77 -17.08
C LYS A 12 27.18 0.15 -15.92
N ALA A 13 28.50 0.33 -15.86
CA ALA A 13 29.36 -0.22 -14.82
C ALA A 13 29.31 0.58 -13.50
N ILE A 14 28.70 1.77 -13.50
CA ILE A 14 28.56 2.61 -12.30
C ILE A 14 27.69 1.87 -11.27
N LYS A 15 28.22 1.67 -10.07
CA LYS A 15 27.50 1.00 -8.98
C LYS A 15 26.31 1.84 -8.54
N PRO A 16 25.13 1.23 -8.35
CA PRO A 16 23.97 1.95 -7.83
C PRO A 16 24.24 2.42 -6.39
N THR A 17 23.77 3.63 -6.08
CA THR A 17 23.80 4.19 -4.72
C THR A 17 22.37 4.23 -4.19
N ILE A 18 22.16 3.69 -3.00
CA ILE A 18 20.87 3.76 -2.31
C ILE A 18 20.71 5.18 -1.77
N TYR A 19 19.60 5.84 -2.13
CA TYR A 19 19.36 7.24 -1.77
C TYR A 19 19.03 7.40 -0.28
N TYR A 20 18.17 6.52 0.24
CA TYR A 20 17.85 6.43 1.67
C TYR A 20 18.14 5.01 2.17
N PRO A 21 19.29 4.77 2.82
CA PRO A 21 19.56 3.49 3.45
C PRO A 21 18.50 3.20 4.52
N THR A 22 17.82 2.06 4.45
CA THR A 22 16.77 1.69 5.41
C THR A 22 17.27 1.66 6.84
N GLU A 23 18.52 1.20 7.04
CA GLU A 23 19.21 1.10 8.34
C GLU A 23 19.31 2.44 9.10
N THR A 24 19.25 3.57 8.38
CA THR A 24 19.41 4.91 8.96
C THR A 24 18.08 5.61 9.20
N LEU A 25 16.96 4.99 8.81
CA LEU A 25 15.64 5.55 9.04
C LEU A 25 15.22 5.36 10.51
N PRO A 26 14.40 6.27 11.06
CA PRO A 26 13.86 6.11 12.40
C PRO A 26 12.95 4.88 12.47
N HIS A 27 13.46 3.79 13.01
CA HIS A 27 12.64 2.61 13.28
C HIS A 27 11.88 2.81 14.60
N PRO A 28 10.54 2.81 14.60
CA PRO A 28 9.79 2.69 15.84
C PRO A 28 10.26 1.41 16.52
N GLN A 29 10.38 1.46 17.84
CA GLN A 29 10.48 0.21 18.60
C GLN A 29 9.32 -0.67 18.15
N PRO A 30 9.54 -1.94 17.76
CA PRO A 30 8.44 -2.81 17.41
C PRO A 30 7.58 -2.91 18.66
N CYS A 31 6.47 -2.16 18.68
CA CYS A 31 5.35 -2.53 19.51
C CYS A 31 4.82 -3.79 18.85
N GLY A 32 5.43 -4.92 19.22
CA GLY A 32 4.79 -6.20 19.03
C GLY A 32 3.38 -6.10 19.60
N ILE A 33 2.53 -7.05 19.25
CA ILE A 33 1.27 -7.19 19.96
C ILE A 33 1.62 -7.54 21.42
N VAL A 34 1.74 -6.53 22.28
CA VAL A 34 2.06 -6.67 23.69
C VAL A 34 0.74 -6.67 24.45
N GLY A 35 0.23 -7.87 24.75
CA GLY A 35 -0.95 -8.07 25.60
C GLY A 35 -2.10 -8.81 24.92
N ASN A 36 -3.21 -8.93 25.65
CA ASN A 36 -4.44 -9.52 25.16
C ASN A 36 -5.17 -8.51 24.27
N LEU A 37 -5.19 -8.75 22.95
CA LEU A 37 -6.05 -8.00 22.05
C LEU A 37 -7.50 -8.49 22.19
N GLU A 38 -8.42 -7.56 22.31
CA GLU A 38 -9.86 -7.81 22.20
C GLU A 38 -10.33 -7.45 20.79
N LEU A 39 -11.13 -8.33 20.19
CA LEU A 39 -11.73 -8.07 18.88
C LEU A 39 -12.90 -7.10 19.05
N VAL A 40 -12.74 -5.87 18.54
CA VAL A 40 -13.77 -4.83 18.65
C VAL A 40 -14.75 -4.84 17.48
N GLU A 41 -14.27 -5.08 16.26
CA GLU A 41 -15.10 -5.04 15.05
C GLU A 41 -14.60 -6.05 14.02
N THR A 42 -15.51 -6.57 13.20
CA THR A 42 -15.17 -7.36 12.01
C THR A 42 -15.92 -6.79 10.81
N VAL A 43 -15.18 -6.50 9.74
CA VAL A 43 -15.73 -5.99 8.47
C VAL A 43 -15.44 -6.99 7.36
N ILE A 44 -16.50 -7.48 6.73
CA ILE A 44 -16.40 -8.38 5.57
C ILE A 44 -16.47 -7.56 4.29
N VAL A 45 -15.46 -7.70 3.43
CA VAL A 45 -15.40 -7.05 2.11
C VAL A 45 -15.86 -8.05 1.05
N PRO A 46 -17.03 -7.87 0.41
CA PRO A 46 -17.46 -8.77 -0.65
C PRO A 46 -16.52 -8.73 -1.86
N PRO A 47 -16.41 -9.83 -2.63
CA PRO A 47 -15.64 -9.84 -3.87
C PRO A 47 -16.09 -8.73 -4.81
N ARG A 48 -15.12 -8.02 -5.41
CA ARG A 48 -15.35 -6.90 -6.35
C ARG A 48 -16.10 -5.71 -5.75
N GLU A 49 -16.10 -5.58 -4.43
CA GLU A 49 -16.57 -4.40 -3.69
C GLU A 49 -15.45 -3.85 -2.81
N ALA A 50 -15.75 -2.79 -2.05
CA ALA A 50 -14.88 -2.24 -1.02
C ALA A 50 -15.66 -2.02 0.28
N ALA A 51 -14.96 -1.82 1.38
CA ALA A 51 -15.52 -1.37 2.65
C ALA A 51 -14.63 -0.28 3.26
N THR A 52 -15.10 0.33 4.33
CA THR A 52 -14.33 1.31 5.12
C THR A 52 -14.55 1.02 6.60
N TRP A 53 -13.50 1.03 7.40
CA TRP A 53 -13.54 0.81 8.84
C TRP A 53 -12.56 1.76 9.54
N GLU A 54 -12.85 2.11 10.79
CA GLU A 54 -12.00 3.03 11.56
C GLU A 54 -11.06 2.26 12.47
N VAL A 55 -9.84 2.76 12.60
CA VAL A 55 -8.85 2.22 13.53
C VAL A 55 -8.32 3.39 14.34
N PRO A 56 -8.73 3.55 15.61
CA PRO A 56 -8.18 4.60 16.46
C PRO A 56 -6.67 4.42 16.66
N ALA A 57 -5.96 5.51 16.96
CA ALA A 57 -4.54 5.44 17.28
C ALA A 57 -4.27 4.43 18.41
N GLY A 58 -3.24 3.60 18.25
CA GLY A 58 -2.90 2.53 19.19
C GLY A 58 -3.72 1.24 19.03
N HIS A 59 -4.69 1.19 18.12
CA HIS A 59 -5.42 -0.04 17.79
C HIS A 59 -4.75 -0.79 16.62
N PHE A 60 -5.15 -2.04 16.45
CA PHE A 60 -4.67 -2.91 15.38
C PHE A 60 -5.81 -3.24 14.41
N SER A 61 -5.49 -3.32 13.12
CA SER A 61 -6.36 -3.92 12.12
C SER A 61 -5.63 -5.07 11.43
N ARG A 62 -6.38 -6.12 11.12
CA ARG A 62 -5.86 -7.34 10.49
C ARG A 62 -6.70 -7.68 9.27
N ILE A 63 -6.03 -7.73 8.11
CA ILE A 63 -6.64 -8.15 6.85
C ILE A 63 -6.36 -9.66 6.66
N VAL A 64 -7.41 -10.44 6.41
CA VAL A 64 -7.32 -11.89 6.27
C VAL A 64 -8.05 -12.34 5.00
N CYS A 65 -7.45 -13.28 4.27
CA CYS A 65 -8.13 -14.01 3.20
C CYS A 65 -8.95 -15.15 3.84
N ALA A 66 -10.26 -14.93 4.04
CA ALA A 66 -11.11 -15.88 4.77
C ALA A 66 -11.56 -17.10 3.95
N GLU A 67 -11.84 -16.91 2.65
CA GLU A 67 -12.49 -17.94 1.80
C GLU A 67 -11.59 -18.49 0.69
N GLY A 68 -10.43 -17.88 0.45
CA GLY A 68 -9.50 -18.30 -0.59
C GLY A 68 -8.49 -17.20 -0.98
N PRO A 69 -7.59 -17.49 -1.94
CA PRO A 69 -6.59 -16.53 -2.39
C PRO A 69 -7.23 -15.28 -3.00
N GLN A 70 -6.94 -14.11 -2.42
CA GLN A 70 -7.46 -12.82 -2.89
C GLN A 70 -6.42 -11.72 -2.64
N VAL A 71 -6.36 -10.74 -3.55
CA VAL A 71 -5.59 -9.50 -3.36
C VAL A 71 -6.53 -8.35 -3.03
N GLY A 72 -6.10 -7.44 -2.16
CA GLY A 72 -6.86 -6.24 -1.80
C GLY A 72 -6.06 -4.98 -2.09
N ASP A 73 -6.77 -3.93 -2.52
CA ASP A 73 -6.21 -2.59 -2.66
C ASP A 73 -6.62 -1.76 -1.44
N LEU A 74 -5.64 -1.16 -0.76
CA LEU A 74 -5.81 -0.44 0.50
C LEU A 74 -5.48 1.06 0.31
N ASN A 75 -6.33 1.92 0.88
CA ASN A 75 -6.08 3.35 1.00
C ASN A 75 -6.32 3.79 2.45
N LEU A 76 -5.32 4.45 3.04
CA LEU A 76 -5.39 5.04 4.37
C LEU A 76 -5.59 6.56 4.28
N PHE A 77 -6.32 7.14 5.22
CA PHE A 77 -6.62 8.57 5.38
C PHE A 77 -6.61 8.96 6.86
N ASN A 78 -6.16 10.17 7.20
CA ASN A 78 -6.42 10.67 8.55
C ASN A 78 -7.93 10.91 8.69
N ARG A 79 -8.51 10.36 9.77
CA ARG A 79 -9.94 10.47 10.09
C ARG A 79 -10.43 11.92 10.13
N ASN A 80 -9.60 12.83 10.60
CA ASN A 80 -9.95 14.23 10.82
C ASN A 80 -9.50 15.13 9.65
N ASP A 81 -8.70 14.60 8.72
CA ASP A 81 -8.16 15.34 7.59
C ASP A 81 -7.90 14.40 6.39
N LEU A 82 -8.81 14.39 5.41
CA LEU A 82 -8.71 13.51 4.26
C LEU A 82 -7.63 13.93 3.24
N ASP A 83 -7.03 15.12 3.40
CA ASP A 83 -5.89 15.52 2.58
C ASP A 83 -4.62 14.80 3.03
N GLU A 84 -4.53 14.43 4.31
CA GLU A 84 -3.54 13.49 4.80
C GLU A 84 -3.96 12.04 4.45
N LYS A 85 -3.24 11.43 3.52
CA LYS A 85 -3.54 10.09 3.00
C LYS A 85 -2.27 9.30 2.72
N PHE A 86 -2.41 8.00 2.59
CA PHE A 86 -1.31 7.10 2.28
C PHE A 86 -0.55 7.53 1.01
N TYR A 87 0.76 7.61 1.13
CA TYR A 87 1.66 8.00 0.05
C TYR A 87 2.56 6.84 -0.35
N SER A 88 2.05 6.01 -1.26
CA SER A 88 2.77 4.83 -1.75
C SER A 88 4.09 5.16 -2.44
N GLY A 89 4.18 6.33 -3.10
CA GLY A 89 5.40 6.78 -3.78
C GLY A 89 6.55 7.02 -2.80
N GLU A 90 6.31 7.79 -1.73
CA GLU A 90 7.35 8.08 -0.75
C GLU A 90 7.65 6.85 0.12
N THR A 91 6.63 6.08 0.48
CA THR A 91 6.84 4.80 1.17
C THR A 91 7.72 3.87 0.34
N ARG A 92 7.52 3.81 -0.98
CA ARG A 92 8.37 3.03 -1.89
C ARG A 92 9.82 3.52 -1.90
N THR A 93 10.01 4.83 -1.84
CA THR A 93 11.33 5.46 -1.84
C THR A 93 12.11 5.13 -0.56
N LEU A 94 11.42 5.06 0.58
CA LEU A 94 12.01 4.81 1.90
C LEU A 94 12.18 3.31 2.21
N THR A 95 11.22 2.49 1.79
CA THR A 95 11.11 1.08 2.20
C THR A 95 11.45 0.10 1.08
N GLY A 96 11.42 0.57 -0.17
CA GLY A 96 11.66 -0.26 -1.35
C GLY A 96 10.38 -0.64 -2.09
N THR A 97 10.47 -1.63 -2.97
CA THR A 97 9.36 -1.92 -3.92
C THR A 97 8.14 -2.57 -3.28
N HIS A 98 8.32 -3.19 -2.12
CA HIS A 98 7.30 -3.91 -1.38
C HIS A 98 7.47 -3.63 0.11
N VAL A 99 6.40 -3.85 0.86
CA VAL A 99 6.39 -3.70 2.32
C VAL A 99 6.17 -5.06 2.99
N GLY A 100 6.73 -5.24 4.18
CA GLY A 100 6.67 -6.45 5.00
C GLY A 100 6.74 -6.13 6.49
N LEU A 101 7.10 -7.12 7.30
CA LEU A 101 7.13 -6.99 8.75
C LEU A 101 8.10 -5.87 9.20
N GLY A 102 7.61 -4.96 10.05
CA GLY A 102 8.36 -3.83 10.58
C GLY A 102 8.31 -2.57 9.72
N ASP A 103 7.82 -2.67 8.48
CA ASP A 103 7.79 -1.54 7.57
C ASP A 103 6.71 -0.52 7.93
N GLN A 104 7.05 0.73 7.65
CA GLN A 104 6.22 1.89 7.92
C GLN A 104 5.53 2.39 6.66
N LEU A 105 4.27 2.80 6.77
CA LEU A 105 3.52 3.47 5.72
C LEU A 105 3.40 4.96 6.04
N PHE A 106 3.75 5.81 5.08
CA PHE A 106 3.83 7.26 5.29
C PHE A 106 2.68 8.02 4.62
N SER A 107 2.32 9.17 5.19
CA SER A 107 1.33 10.09 4.63
C SER A 107 1.89 11.02 3.56
N SER A 108 0.99 11.62 2.77
CA SER A 108 1.34 12.54 1.69
C SER A 108 1.90 13.85 2.20
N PHE A 109 2.58 14.61 1.34
CA PHE A 109 2.90 16.00 1.63
C PHE A 109 1.63 16.84 1.84
N PRO A 110 1.68 17.87 2.70
CA PRO A 110 2.84 18.34 3.47
C PRO A 110 3.12 17.59 4.77
N TYR A 111 2.28 16.62 5.15
CA TYR A 111 2.32 15.96 6.47
C TYR A 111 3.56 15.08 6.65
N LEU A 112 3.82 14.20 5.68
CA LEU A 112 4.95 13.25 5.68
C LEU A 112 5.23 12.64 7.05
N CYS A 113 4.22 12.00 7.64
CA CYS A 113 4.35 11.32 8.93
C CYS A 113 3.94 9.85 8.85
N LEU A 114 4.32 9.10 9.87
CA LEU A 114 3.96 7.70 10.02
C LEU A 114 2.44 7.56 10.19
N ILE A 115 1.80 6.78 9.32
CA ILE A 115 0.38 6.41 9.46
C ILE A 115 0.25 5.11 10.24
N THR A 116 0.98 4.07 9.81
CA THR A 116 0.87 2.73 10.39
C THR A 116 2.16 1.93 10.17
N THR A 117 2.33 0.89 10.98
CA THR A 117 3.46 -0.06 10.90
C THR A 117 2.91 -1.47 10.73
N ILE A 118 3.52 -2.26 9.86
CA ILE A 118 3.16 -3.67 9.67
C ILE A 118 3.76 -4.47 10.82
N THR A 119 2.91 -5.04 11.68
CA THR A 119 3.36 -5.77 12.89
C THR A 119 3.30 -7.29 12.75
N GLN A 120 2.64 -7.80 11.70
CA GLN A 120 2.50 -9.21 11.38
C GLN A 120 2.37 -9.36 9.85
N ASP A 121 3.11 -10.29 9.26
CA ASP A 121 2.91 -10.74 7.88
C ASP A 121 3.10 -12.27 7.82
N THR A 122 2.02 -13.00 7.54
CA THR A 122 2.06 -14.47 7.44
C THR A 122 2.71 -14.98 6.15
N LEU A 123 2.97 -14.09 5.19
CA LEU A 123 3.61 -14.38 3.91
C LEU A 123 5.06 -13.84 3.87
N ASP A 124 5.63 -13.47 5.00
CA ASP A 124 7.00 -12.89 5.09
C ASP A 124 8.06 -13.88 4.57
N TRP A 125 7.87 -15.17 4.82
CA TRP A 125 8.73 -16.27 4.34
C TRP A 125 8.92 -16.29 2.82
N ASN A 126 8.01 -15.68 2.05
CA ASN A 126 8.05 -15.74 0.59
C ASN A 126 9.25 -14.99 -0.01
N GLY A 127 9.77 -13.96 0.68
CA GLY A 127 10.89 -13.19 0.18
C GLY A 127 10.71 -12.71 -1.27
N PHE A 128 11.84 -12.49 -1.95
CA PHE A 128 11.87 -12.29 -3.40
C PHE A 128 12.10 -13.63 -4.10
N ASP A 129 11.26 -13.95 -5.07
CA ASP A 129 11.48 -15.11 -5.95
C ASP A 129 12.62 -14.87 -6.96
N GLU A 130 12.92 -15.89 -7.77
CA GLU A 130 13.95 -15.84 -8.82
C GLU A 130 13.69 -14.75 -9.89
N PHE A 131 12.44 -14.28 -10.00
CA PHE A 131 12.02 -13.20 -10.89
C PHE A 131 11.93 -11.85 -10.17
N ARG A 132 12.44 -11.75 -8.93
CA ARG A 132 12.36 -10.57 -8.06
C ARG A 132 10.92 -10.11 -7.81
N ARG A 133 9.96 -11.03 -7.80
CA ARG A 133 8.59 -10.77 -7.38
C ARG A 133 8.50 -11.03 -5.88
N PHE A 134 7.83 -10.14 -5.17
CA PHE A 134 7.61 -10.24 -3.73
C PHE A 134 6.10 -10.20 -3.47
N GLY A 135 5.43 -11.32 -3.76
CA GLY A 135 3.99 -11.47 -3.55
C GLY A 135 3.12 -10.31 -4.09
N ALA A 136 1.96 -10.12 -3.46
CA ALA A 136 1.00 -9.06 -3.82
C ALA A 136 1.27 -7.71 -3.11
N ARG A 137 2.36 -7.59 -2.33
CA ARG A 137 2.63 -6.47 -1.40
C ARG A 137 3.33 -5.29 -2.06
N GLY A 138 2.86 -4.86 -3.23
CA GLY A 138 3.53 -3.84 -4.03
C GLY A 138 2.85 -2.48 -3.98
N HIS A 139 3.61 -1.42 -4.23
CA HIS A 139 3.08 -0.05 -4.40
C HIS A 139 2.39 0.18 -5.75
N ARG A 140 1.60 -0.80 -6.22
CA ARG A 140 0.92 -0.73 -7.52
C ARG A 140 -0.29 0.19 -7.44
N HIS A 141 -0.58 0.88 -8.56
CA HIS A 141 -1.83 1.62 -8.68
C HIS A 141 -3.01 0.64 -8.84
N PRO A 142 -4.17 0.97 -8.24
CA PRO A 142 -5.36 0.13 -8.36
C PRO A 142 -5.81 0.06 -9.81
N LEU A 143 -6.48 -1.05 -10.18
CA LEU A 143 -7.13 -1.15 -11.48
C LEU A 143 -8.15 -0.02 -11.63
N ARG A 144 -8.08 0.70 -12.77
CA ARG A 144 -8.91 1.87 -13.06
C ARG A 144 -9.87 1.61 -14.22
N PRO A 145 -11.09 2.20 -14.20
CA PRO A 145 -12.06 2.00 -15.27
C PRO A 145 -11.58 2.66 -16.58
N TYR A 146 -10.78 3.73 -16.46
CA TYR A 146 -10.24 4.48 -17.58
C TYR A 146 -9.21 3.69 -18.38
N THR A 147 -8.33 2.94 -17.71
CA THR A 147 -7.37 2.07 -18.38
C THR A 147 -8.09 0.95 -19.12
N ASN A 148 -9.12 0.36 -18.51
CA ASN A 148 -9.97 -0.61 -19.18
C ASN A 148 -10.64 0.01 -20.42
N ASN A 149 -11.27 1.17 -20.28
CA ASN A 149 -11.93 1.86 -21.39
C ASN A 149 -10.97 2.11 -22.57
N LEU A 150 -9.78 2.64 -22.28
CA LEU A 150 -8.77 2.91 -23.31
C LEU A 150 -8.32 1.64 -24.03
N LEU A 151 -7.97 0.58 -23.30
CA LEU A 151 -7.38 -0.64 -23.86
C LEU A 151 -8.40 -1.61 -24.46
N SER A 152 -9.66 -1.53 -24.04
CA SER A 152 -10.77 -2.34 -24.57
C SER A 152 -11.57 -1.63 -25.67
N HIS A 153 -11.06 -0.51 -26.20
CA HIS A 153 -11.72 0.29 -27.23
C HIS A 153 -13.15 0.72 -26.86
N GLY A 154 -13.34 1.18 -25.62
CA GLY A 154 -14.59 1.78 -25.15
C GLY A 154 -15.32 1.02 -24.04
N GLY A 155 -14.83 -0.14 -23.62
CA GLY A 155 -15.49 -0.96 -22.59
C GLY A 155 -15.64 -0.25 -21.24
N GLN A 156 -16.85 -0.29 -20.68
CA GLN A 156 -17.17 0.28 -19.37
C GLN A 156 -17.16 -0.83 -18.31
N TYR A 157 -16.33 -0.67 -17.27
CA TYR A 157 -16.26 -1.62 -16.16
C TYR A 157 -16.30 -0.88 -14.82
N HIS A 158 -17.28 -1.19 -13.98
CA HIS A 158 -17.59 -0.42 -12.78
C HIS A 158 -17.15 -1.08 -11.47
N HIS A 159 -16.56 -2.27 -11.54
CA HIS A 159 -16.14 -3.08 -10.38
C HIS A 159 -14.61 -3.20 -10.26
N CYS A 160 -13.88 -2.24 -10.83
CA CYS A 160 -12.45 -2.11 -10.56
C CYS A 160 -12.22 -1.48 -9.17
N CYS A 161 -11.07 -1.75 -8.57
CA CYS A 161 -10.74 -1.28 -7.22
C CYS A 161 -10.89 0.24 -7.09
N HIS A 162 -10.50 1.00 -8.12
CA HIS A 162 -10.68 2.46 -8.14
C HIS A 162 -12.16 2.86 -7.99
N SER A 163 -13.06 2.28 -8.79
CA SER A 163 -14.49 2.57 -8.70
C SER A 163 -15.09 2.14 -7.36
N ASN A 164 -14.66 1.00 -6.83
CA ASN A 164 -15.14 0.48 -5.55
C ASN A 164 -14.73 1.38 -4.39
N LEU A 165 -13.45 1.78 -4.34
CA LEU A 165 -12.91 2.67 -3.31
C LEU A 165 -13.57 4.05 -3.38
N ILE A 166 -13.74 4.63 -4.57
CA ILE A 166 -14.43 5.92 -4.73
C ILE A 166 -15.89 5.82 -4.26
N ARG A 167 -16.63 4.80 -4.69
CA ARG A 167 -18.04 4.62 -4.31
C ARG A 167 -18.19 4.58 -2.79
N LYS A 168 -17.33 3.80 -2.11
CA LYS A 168 -17.39 3.64 -0.66
C LYS A 168 -16.92 4.88 0.08
N ARG A 169 -15.92 5.60 -0.44
CA ARG A 169 -15.50 6.90 0.09
C ARG A 169 -16.63 7.93 -0.01
N CYS A 170 -17.28 8.06 -1.16
CA CYS A 170 -18.35 9.05 -1.36
C CYS A 170 -19.64 8.71 -0.59
N ALA A 171 -19.93 7.43 -0.36
CA ALA A 171 -21.12 7.01 0.37
C ALA A 171 -21.07 7.30 1.89
N LYS A 172 -19.88 7.57 2.45
CA LYS A 172 -19.70 7.84 3.87
C LYS A 172 -19.50 9.36 4.04
N ALA A 173 -20.51 10.03 4.60
CA ALA A 173 -20.45 11.48 4.86
C ALA A 173 -19.32 11.79 5.88
N PRO A 174 -18.59 12.91 5.75
CA PRO A 174 -17.64 13.34 6.77
C PRO A 174 -18.35 13.56 8.12
N PRO A 175 -17.70 13.31 9.28
CA PRO A 175 -16.25 13.15 9.48
C PRO A 175 -15.94 11.79 10.12
N ASN A 176 -15.77 10.74 9.33
CA ASN A 176 -15.35 9.43 9.83
C ASN A 176 -14.59 8.71 8.70
N ILE A 177 -13.57 7.90 9.03
CA ILE A 177 -12.66 6.98 8.29
C ILE A 177 -11.39 7.47 7.54
N VAL A 178 -10.28 6.70 7.33
CA VAL A 178 -9.98 5.21 7.30
C VAL A 178 -8.48 4.93 7.60
N LEU A 179 -8.10 3.83 8.27
CA LEU A 179 -6.88 3.08 7.87
C LEU A 179 -7.29 2.12 6.75
#